data_AF-A0A914MQB4-F1
#
_entry.id   AF-A0A914MQB4-F1
#
_cell.length_a   1.000
_cell.length_b   1.000
_cell.length_c   1.000
_cell.angle_alpha   90.00
_cell.angle_beta   90.00
_cell.angle_gamma   90.00
#
_symmetry.space_group_name_H-M   'P 1'
#
loop_
_entity.id
_entity.type
_entity.pdbx_description
1 polymer ?
#
loop_
_entity_poly.entity_id
_entity_poly.type
_entity_poly.pdbx_seq_one_letter_code
_entity_poly.pdbx_strand_id
1 'polypeptide(L)'
;MLLQLWGMHFRQEMNFILNLEIFLKTGLGLYKGENIEFRGAAFTVGGDANIDGLVTFANILSIFNPKLEGISHGMGNVDSLPSNQFNVAESGAETDGMPEQAKKLIERLKEYYTKEQLKEKWIMLFITVGTEEFCAKCDPPNIEALRHSIQTLRRSLPKLFVVLVGPIHVARSSELTLNLLKPRCPCLSRITDSQLANLQQIWRKALTQLEAEFYEKNNKYPTFSLLALSKLKIGIDNRQPLEQLFLSEFPLLNRQGNCF
;
A
#
# COMPACT_ATOMS: atom_id res chain seq x y z
N MET A 1 12.28 1.52 -16.68
CA MET A 1 13.70 1.23 -16.36
C MET A 1 13.89 0.48 -15.03
N LEU A 2 13.06 0.70 -13.99
CA LEU A 2 13.18 -0.01 -12.69
C LEU A 2 12.79 -1.50 -12.69
N LEU A 3 12.03 -1.99 -13.68
CA LEU A 3 11.50 -3.36 -13.70
C LEU A 3 12.28 -4.34 -14.59
N GLN A 4 13.19 -3.85 -15.45
CA GLN A 4 13.99 -4.72 -16.34
C GLN A 4 15.21 -5.36 -15.65
N LEU A 5 15.55 -4.94 -14.43
CA LEU A 5 16.70 -5.46 -13.68
C LEU A 5 16.41 -6.79 -12.95
N TRP A 6 15.15 -7.24 -12.90
CA TRP A 6 14.72 -8.29 -11.95
C TRP A 6 14.44 -9.66 -12.57
N GLY A 7 14.87 -9.93 -13.80
CA GLY A 7 14.74 -11.26 -14.44
C GLY A 7 13.30 -11.76 -14.69
N MET A 8 12.29 -11.13 -14.10
CA MET A 8 10.88 -11.38 -14.34
C MET A 8 10.53 -10.87 -15.74
N HIS A 9 10.18 -11.77 -16.65
CA HIS A 9 9.45 -11.41 -17.84
C HIS A 9 8.02 -11.04 -17.44
N PHE A 10 7.87 -9.80 -16.94
CA PHE A 10 6.67 -9.21 -16.33
C PHE A 10 5.41 -9.25 -17.23
N ARG A 11 5.51 -9.70 -18.49
CA ARG A 11 4.38 -9.72 -19.42
C ARG A 11 3.28 -10.72 -19.03
N GLN A 12 3.56 -11.81 -18.31
CA GLN A 12 2.51 -12.84 -18.01
C GLN A 12 2.65 -13.58 -16.68
N GLU A 13 3.70 -13.35 -15.89
CA GLU A 13 3.98 -14.18 -14.70
C GLU A 13 3.24 -13.75 -13.44
N MET A 14 2.86 -12.47 -13.30
CA MET A 14 2.13 -11.98 -12.11
C MET A 14 0.66 -12.38 -12.19
N ASN A 15 0.22 -13.25 -11.27
CA ASN A 15 -1.15 -13.76 -11.24
C ASN A 15 -2.05 -12.98 -10.28
N PHE A 16 -1.51 -12.48 -9.18
CA PHE A 16 -2.28 -11.81 -8.13
C PHE A 16 -1.77 -10.42 -7.82
N ILE A 17 -2.71 -9.54 -7.53
CA ILE A 17 -2.45 -8.29 -6.85
C ILE A 17 -3.27 -8.22 -5.57
N LEU A 18 -2.59 -8.07 -4.44
CA LEU A 18 -3.18 -8.08 -3.11
C LEU A 18 -2.73 -6.85 -2.33
N ASN A 19 -3.50 -6.47 -1.31
CA ASN A 19 -3.24 -5.27 -0.53
C ASN A 19 -3.47 -5.51 0.96
N LEU A 20 -2.46 -5.15 1.75
CA LEU A 20 -2.56 -4.85 3.17
C LEU A 20 -2.38 -3.35 3.30
N GLU A 21 -3.32 -2.68 3.94
CA GLU A 21 -3.31 -1.23 3.97
C GLU A 21 -3.88 -0.64 5.24
N ILE A 22 -3.33 0.54 5.54
CA ILE A 22 -3.73 1.45 6.58
C ILE A 22 -4.15 2.80 5.93
N PHE A 23 -5.47 3.04 5.95
CA PHE A 23 -6.19 4.31 5.80
C PHE A 23 -6.17 5.07 4.46
N LEU A 24 -5.03 5.24 3.77
CA LEU A 24 -4.93 6.27 2.71
C LEU A 24 -5.45 5.86 1.31
N LYS A 25 -5.70 4.58 1.04
CA LYS A 25 -6.13 4.09 -0.29
C LYS A 25 -7.20 3.00 -0.22
N THR A 26 -7.95 2.92 0.88
CA THR A 26 -9.19 2.11 0.92
C THR A 26 -10.35 2.76 0.15
N GLY A 27 -10.15 3.97 -0.40
CA GLY A 27 -11.19 4.79 -1.03
C GLY A 27 -12.07 5.56 -0.03
N LEU A 28 -11.70 5.57 1.25
CA LEU A 28 -12.43 6.31 2.28
C LEU A 28 -12.48 7.81 1.97
N GLY A 29 -13.67 8.41 2.09
CA GLY A 29 -13.89 9.84 1.84
C GLY A 29 -14.21 10.22 0.39
N LEU A 30 -14.35 9.25 -0.54
CA LEU A 30 -14.90 9.54 -1.88
C LEU A 30 -16.35 10.06 -1.83
N TYR A 31 -17.08 9.72 -0.77
CA TYR A 31 -18.41 10.26 -0.50
C TYR A 31 -18.40 11.08 0.80
N LYS A 32 -18.82 12.34 0.73
CA LYS A 32 -18.70 13.31 1.83
C LYS A 32 -19.70 12.95 2.95
N GLY A 33 -19.20 12.71 4.16
CA GLY A 33 -20.03 12.48 5.35
C GLY A 33 -20.32 11.02 5.67
N GLU A 34 -19.77 10.08 4.90
CA GLU A 34 -19.93 8.65 5.13
C GLU A 34 -18.58 7.94 5.33
N ASN A 35 -18.50 7.07 6.34
CA ASN A 35 -17.33 6.22 6.58
C ASN A 35 -17.41 4.92 5.74
N ILE A 36 -17.50 5.09 4.42
CA ILE A 36 -17.54 3.97 3.47
C ILE A 36 -16.18 3.83 2.78
N GLU A 37 -15.64 2.62 2.83
CA GLU A 37 -14.40 2.26 2.14
C GLU A 37 -14.73 1.79 0.72
N PHE A 38 -14.35 2.57 -0.28
CA PHE A 38 -14.49 2.22 -1.70
C PHE A 38 -13.31 1.37 -2.17
N ARG A 39 -13.37 0.07 -1.85
CA ARG A 39 -12.33 -0.92 -2.14
C ARG A 39 -12.00 -1.01 -3.63
N GLY A 40 -13.00 -0.85 -4.50
CA GLY A 40 -12.80 -0.83 -5.95
C GLY A 40 -12.15 0.42 -6.51
N ALA A 41 -11.98 1.47 -5.69
CA ALA A 41 -11.25 2.68 -6.04
C ALA A 41 -9.83 2.74 -5.42
N ALA A 42 -9.40 1.68 -4.74
CA ALA A 42 -8.09 1.62 -4.12
C ALA A 42 -6.97 1.72 -5.17
N PHE A 43 -6.02 2.64 -4.98
CA PHE A 43 -4.93 2.86 -5.93
C PHE A 43 -4.16 1.57 -6.27
N THR A 44 -3.93 0.70 -5.29
CA THR A 44 -3.16 -0.54 -5.48
C THR A 44 -3.97 -1.61 -6.19
N VAL A 45 -5.18 -1.93 -5.71
CA VAL A 45 -5.93 -3.13 -6.12
C VAL A 45 -7.31 -2.87 -6.73
N GLY A 46 -7.80 -1.64 -6.75
CA GLY A 46 -9.16 -1.32 -7.18
C GLY A 46 -9.38 -1.50 -8.68
N GLY A 47 -10.55 -2.01 -9.07
CA GLY A 47 -10.94 -2.26 -10.46
C GLY A 47 -12.33 -1.76 -10.88
N ASP A 48 -12.95 -0.83 -10.14
CA ASP A 48 -14.31 -0.34 -10.45
C ASP A 48 -14.38 0.60 -11.67
N ALA A 49 -13.23 0.99 -12.22
CA ALA A 49 -13.14 1.69 -13.49
C ALA A 49 -12.00 1.11 -14.33
N ASN A 50 -11.87 1.59 -15.57
CA ASN A 50 -10.72 1.30 -16.42
C ASN A 50 -9.68 2.45 -16.34
N ILE A 51 -8.58 2.33 -17.10
CA ILE A 51 -7.51 3.34 -17.13
C ILE A 51 -8.00 4.74 -17.58
N ASP A 52 -9.11 4.81 -18.32
CA ASP A 52 -9.71 6.08 -18.76
C ASP A 52 -10.54 6.77 -17.66
N GLY A 53 -10.97 6.03 -16.64
CA GLY A 53 -11.86 6.51 -15.57
C GLY A 53 -11.20 6.70 -14.21
N LEU A 54 -10.50 5.67 -13.73
CA LEU A 54 -9.75 5.67 -12.47
C LEU A 54 -8.46 4.88 -12.68
N VAL A 55 -7.33 5.56 -12.62
CA VAL A 55 -6.03 4.91 -12.82
C VAL A 55 -5.63 4.24 -11.51
N THR A 56 -5.69 2.90 -11.49
CA THR A 56 -5.17 2.08 -10.40
C THR A 56 -4.05 1.19 -10.94
N PHE A 57 -3.19 0.71 -10.04
CA PHE A 57 -2.14 -0.23 -10.39
C PHE A 57 -2.73 -1.55 -10.93
N ALA A 58 -3.83 -2.03 -10.38
CA ALA A 58 -4.57 -3.19 -10.90
C ALA A 58 -5.07 -2.97 -12.34
N ASN A 59 -5.62 -1.79 -12.66
CA ASN A 59 -6.08 -1.47 -14.01
C ASN A 59 -4.93 -1.44 -15.01
N ILE A 60 -3.79 -0.87 -14.62
CA ILE A 60 -2.57 -0.86 -15.45
C ILE A 60 -2.08 -2.29 -15.68
N LEU A 61 -2.00 -3.12 -14.64
CA LEU A 61 -1.57 -4.51 -14.78
C LEU A 61 -2.52 -5.33 -15.65
N SER A 62 -3.83 -5.07 -15.56
CA SER A 62 -4.86 -5.80 -16.31
C SER A 62 -4.74 -5.60 -17.84
N ILE A 63 -4.12 -4.50 -18.28
CA ILE A 63 -3.79 -4.27 -19.71
C ILE A 63 -2.79 -5.34 -20.20
N PHE A 64 -1.83 -5.71 -19.35
CA PHE A 64 -0.78 -6.68 -19.70
C PHE A 64 -1.18 -8.11 -19.39
N ASN A 65 -1.97 -8.32 -18.33
CA ASN A 65 -2.51 -9.61 -17.94
C ASN A 65 -4.03 -9.52 -17.68
N PRO A 66 -4.87 -9.81 -18.68
CA PRO A 66 -6.33 -9.81 -18.51
C PRO A 66 -6.86 -10.88 -17.53
N LYS A 67 -6.02 -11.83 -17.10
CA LYS A 67 -6.35 -12.88 -16.12
C LYS A 67 -5.86 -12.52 -14.71
N LEU A 68 -5.61 -11.25 -14.43
CA LEU A 68 -5.18 -10.80 -13.10
C LEU A 68 -6.27 -11.10 -12.06
N GLU A 69 -5.87 -11.73 -10.95
CA GLU A 69 -6.75 -12.11 -9.85
C GLU A 69 -6.49 -11.21 -8.62
N GLY A 70 -7.47 -11.12 -7.71
CA GLY A 70 -7.38 -10.32 -6.48
C GLY A 70 -7.75 -8.85 -6.62
N ILE A 71 -8.22 -8.43 -7.79
CA ILE A 71 -8.77 -7.09 -8.03
C ILE A 71 -9.95 -6.86 -7.07
N SER A 72 -9.93 -5.70 -6.42
CA SER A 72 -10.98 -5.27 -5.51
C SER A 72 -12.09 -4.54 -6.25
N HIS A 73 -13.34 -4.76 -5.84
CA HIS A 73 -14.53 -4.15 -6.42
C HIS A 73 -15.52 -3.74 -5.35
N GLY A 74 -16.27 -2.67 -5.63
CA GLY A 74 -17.33 -2.18 -4.77
C GLY A 74 -16.81 -1.52 -3.50
N MET A 75 -17.65 -1.59 -2.46
CA MET A 75 -17.47 -0.88 -1.21
C MET A 75 -17.75 -1.79 -0.01
N GLY A 76 -17.13 -1.46 1.12
CA GLY A 76 -17.33 -2.16 2.39
C GLY A 76 -16.04 -2.47 3.13
N ASN A 77 -16.20 -2.97 4.35
CA ASN A 77 -15.09 -3.40 5.18
C ASN A 77 -14.57 -4.79 4.76
N VAL A 78 -13.45 -5.19 5.37
CA VAL A 78 -12.80 -6.46 5.09
C VAL A 78 -13.76 -7.65 5.17
N ASP A 79 -14.71 -7.66 6.11
CA ASP A 79 -15.64 -8.79 6.35
C ASP A 79 -16.81 -8.83 5.37
N SER A 80 -17.12 -7.71 4.72
CA SER A 80 -18.16 -7.61 3.69
C SER A 80 -17.67 -7.92 2.27
N LEU A 81 -16.36 -8.04 2.07
CA LEU A 81 -15.79 -8.32 0.75
C LEU A 81 -16.00 -9.79 0.33
N PRO A 82 -16.28 -10.04 -0.97
CA PRO A 82 -16.29 -11.40 -1.52
C PRO A 82 -14.99 -12.16 -1.25
N SER A 83 -15.09 -13.48 -1.05
CA SER A 83 -13.94 -14.34 -0.68
C SER A 83 -12.82 -14.39 -1.72
N ASN A 84 -13.10 -14.02 -2.97
CA ASN A 84 -12.11 -13.92 -4.05
C ASN A 84 -11.40 -12.54 -4.11
N GLN A 85 -11.74 -11.60 -3.23
CA GLN A 85 -11.06 -10.32 -3.08
C GLN A 85 -10.18 -10.33 -1.81
N PHE A 86 -8.87 -10.18 -2.01
CA PHE A 86 -7.88 -10.37 -0.94
C PHE A 86 -7.34 -9.04 -0.37
N ASN A 87 -8.09 -7.96 -0.53
CA ASN A 87 -7.78 -6.69 0.12
C ASN A 87 -8.24 -6.77 1.58
N VAL A 88 -7.33 -7.18 2.46
CA VAL A 88 -7.61 -7.32 3.91
C VAL A 88 -7.17 -6.10 4.72
N ALA A 89 -6.97 -4.98 4.04
CA ALA A 89 -6.67 -3.70 4.65
C ALA A 89 -7.77 -3.25 5.63
N GLU A 90 -7.36 -2.62 6.72
CA GLU A 90 -8.22 -2.20 7.81
C GLU A 90 -7.95 -0.74 8.15
N SER A 91 -9.00 0.09 8.09
CA SER A 91 -8.89 1.50 8.47
C SER A 91 -8.53 1.64 9.94
N GLY A 92 -7.63 2.58 10.26
CA GLY A 92 -7.18 2.81 11.63
C GLY A 92 -6.16 1.79 12.15
N ALA A 93 -5.80 0.76 11.36
CA ALA A 93 -4.78 -0.19 11.80
C ALA A 93 -3.39 0.47 11.87
N GLU A 94 -2.52 -0.07 12.71
CA GLU A 94 -1.14 0.37 12.87
C GLU A 94 -0.19 -0.79 12.54
N THR A 95 1.11 -0.52 12.47
CA THR A 95 2.13 -1.57 12.26
C THR A 95 2.02 -2.72 13.26
N ASP A 96 1.51 -2.47 14.47
CA ASP A 96 1.20 -3.48 15.50
C ASP A 96 0.16 -4.52 15.05
N GLY A 97 -0.82 -4.11 14.23
CA GLY A 97 -1.89 -4.99 13.71
C GLY A 97 -1.51 -5.80 12.47
N MET A 98 -0.35 -5.51 11.87
CA MET A 98 0.10 -6.17 10.64
C MET A 98 0.19 -7.70 10.73
N PRO A 99 0.60 -8.31 11.86
CA PRO A 99 0.65 -9.77 11.98
C PRO A 99 -0.72 -10.43 11.83
N GLU A 100 -1.78 -9.77 12.29
CA GLU A 100 -3.14 -10.28 12.20
C GLU A 100 -3.67 -10.17 10.77
N GLN A 101 -3.48 -9.01 10.11
CA GLN A 101 -3.85 -8.87 8.70
C GLN A 101 -3.10 -9.86 7.79
N ALA A 102 -1.82 -10.12 8.07
CA ALA A 102 -1.03 -11.12 7.35
C ALA A 102 -1.61 -12.54 7.50
N LYS A 103 -2.04 -12.93 8.70
CA LYS A 103 -2.70 -14.22 8.94
C LYS A 103 -4.04 -14.30 8.19
N LYS A 104 -4.87 -13.27 8.29
CA LYS A 104 -6.17 -13.17 7.61
C LYS A 104 -6.03 -13.32 6.10
N LEU A 105 -5.00 -12.69 5.50
CA LEU A 105 -4.70 -12.84 4.08
C LEU A 105 -4.37 -14.29 3.70
N ILE A 106 -3.51 -14.94 4.50
CA ILE A 106 -3.10 -16.33 4.27
C ILE A 106 -4.29 -17.28 4.38
N GLU A 107 -5.16 -17.06 5.36
CA GLU A 107 -6.38 -17.84 5.57
C GLU A 107 -7.30 -17.73 4.34
N ARG A 108 -7.63 -16.49 3.91
CA ARG A 108 -8.45 -16.28 2.70
C ARG A 108 -7.87 -16.93 1.45
N LEU A 109 -6.55 -16.81 1.25
CA LEU A 109 -5.89 -17.44 0.10
C LEU A 109 -6.00 -18.97 0.14
N LYS A 110 -5.90 -19.58 1.33
CA LYS A 110 -6.00 -21.04 1.50
C LYS A 110 -7.42 -21.57 1.46
N GLU A 111 -8.41 -20.74 1.81
CA GLU A 111 -9.81 -21.08 1.64
C GLU A 111 -10.21 -21.12 0.17
N TYR A 112 -9.66 -20.20 -0.63
CA TYR A 112 -10.02 -20.09 -2.05
C TYR A 112 -9.13 -20.94 -2.97
N TYR A 113 -7.85 -21.15 -2.63
CA TYR A 113 -6.89 -21.91 -3.46
C TYR A 113 -6.28 -23.09 -2.72
N THR A 114 -6.08 -24.19 -3.46
CA THR A 114 -5.26 -25.30 -3.00
C THR A 114 -3.78 -24.90 -2.94
N LYS A 115 -3.00 -25.65 -2.15
CA LYS A 115 -1.55 -25.47 -2.05
C LYS A 115 -0.87 -25.62 -3.41
N GLU A 116 -1.36 -26.52 -4.25
CA GLU A 116 -0.85 -26.81 -5.60
C GLU A 116 -1.12 -25.62 -6.53
N GLN A 117 -2.31 -25.03 -6.47
CA GLN A 117 -2.63 -23.83 -7.24
C GLN A 117 -1.73 -22.65 -6.83
N LEU A 118 -1.52 -22.43 -5.53
CA LEU A 118 -0.68 -21.33 -5.05
C LEU A 118 0.78 -21.45 -5.48
N LYS A 119 1.33 -22.67 -5.63
CA LYS A 119 2.72 -22.88 -6.11
C LYS A 119 2.97 -22.34 -7.51
N GLU A 120 1.94 -22.32 -8.35
CA GLU A 120 2.05 -21.85 -9.73
C GLU A 120 1.87 -20.34 -9.85
N LYS A 121 1.38 -19.67 -8.80
CA LYS A 121 0.94 -18.27 -8.85
C LYS A 121 1.97 -17.31 -8.26
N TRP A 122 2.42 -16.31 -9.01
CA TRP A 122 3.13 -15.17 -8.41
C TRP A 122 2.15 -14.18 -7.80
N ILE A 123 2.44 -13.77 -6.57
CA ILE A 123 1.65 -12.80 -5.82
C ILE A 123 2.43 -11.51 -5.69
N MET A 124 1.89 -10.41 -6.21
CA MET A 124 2.32 -9.06 -5.86
C MET A 124 1.48 -8.57 -4.68
N LEU A 125 2.13 -8.30 -3.56
CA LEU A 125 1.50 -7.83 -2.34
C LEU A 125 1.94 -6.39 -2.04
N PHE A 126 1.00 -5.46 -2.05
CA PHE A 126 1.22 -4.13 -1.50
C PHE A 126 0.99 -4.17 0.01
N ILE A 127 1.93 -3.61 0.76
CA ILE A 127 1.80 -3.36 2.20
C ILE A 127 1.99 -1.87 2.40
N THR A 128 0.94 -1.14 2.74
CA THR A 128 1.01 0.30 2.99
C THR A 128 0.83 0.58 4.48
N VAL A 129 1.80 1.26 5.07
CA VAL A 129 1.85 1.47 6.53
C VAL A 129 2.23 2.89 6.92
N GLY A 130 1.93 3.20 8.17
CA GLY A 130 2.40 4.40 8.83
C GLY A 130 1.50 5.61 8.64
N THR A 131 0.38 5.51 7.94
CA THR A 131 -0.56 6.62 7.87
C THR A 131 -1.02 7.04 9.26
N GLU A 132 -1.44 6.10 10.11
CA GLU A 132 -1.95 6.43 11.44
C GLU A 132 -0.86 6.81 12.42
N GLU A 133 0.21 6.02 12.51
CA GLU A 133 1.33 6.36 13.39
C GLU A 133 1.97 7.69 12.99
N PHE A 134 2.21 7.92 11.70
CA PHE A 134 2.87 9.14 11.24
C PHE A 134 1.96 10.36 11.30
N CYS A 135 0.70 10.27 10.86
CA CYS A 135 -0.23 11.40 10.78
C CYS A 135 -0.85 11.73 12.14
N ALA A 136 -1.43 10.73 12.80
CA ALA A 136 -2.23 10.92 14.00
C ALA A 136 -1.39 10.96 15.28
N LYS A 137 -0.26 10.24 15.33
CA LYS A 137 0.54 10.08 16.56
C LYS A 137 1.97 10.64 16.50
N CYS A 138 2.51 10.87 15.31
CA CYS A 138 3.94 11.14 15.10
C CYS A 138 4.88 10.03 15.63
N ASP A 139 4.42 8.79 15.63
CA ASP A 139 5.15 7.66 16.18
C ASP A 139 6.05 6.97 15.15
N PRO A 140 7.15 6.34 15.60
CA PRO A 140 7.95 5.45 14.75
C PRO A 140 7.20 4.15 14.43
N PRO A 141 7.61 3.40 13.38
CA PRO A 141 7.01 2.10 13.08
C PRO A 141 7.36 1.04 14.13
N ASN A 142 6.45 0.11 14.39
CA ASN A 142 6.79 -1.17 14.99
C ASN A 142 7.41 -2.10 13.94
N ILE A 143 8.73 -2.05 13.84
CA ILE A 143 9.49 -2.87 12.89
C ILE A 143 9.45 -4.35 13.22
N GLU A 144 9.32 -4.73 14.48
CA GLU A 144 9.24 -6.15 14.84
C GLU A 144 7.93 -6.77 14.33
N ALA A 145 6.81 -6.06 14.48
CA ALA A 145 5.53 -6.49 13.94
C ALA A 145 5.56 -6.61 12.41
N LEU A 146 6.16 -5.63 11.71
CA LEU A 146 6.36 -5.69 10.27
C LEU A 146 7.25 -6.87 9.84
N ARG A 147 8.38 -7.05 10.52
CA ARG A 147 9.32 -8.17 10.28
C ARG A 147 8.61 -9.51 10.44
N HIS A 148 7.89 -9.69 11.54
CA HIS A 148 7.15 -10.91 11.82
C HIS A 148 6.06 -11.18 10.76
N SER A 149 5.35 -10.15 10.33
CA SER A 149 4.31 -10.25 9.28
C SER A 149 4.88 -10.71 7.95
N ILE A 150 5.95 -10.06 7.48
CA ILE A 150 6.60 -10.39 6.20
C ILE A 150 7.24 -11.78 6.27
N GLN A 151 7.84 -12.16 7.40
CA GLN A 151 8.36 -13.51 7.60
C GLN A 151 7.25 -14.56 7.52
N THR A 152 6.08 -14.28 8.12
CA THR A 152 4.91 -15.17 8.11
C THR A 152 4.38 -15.37 6.70
N LEU A 153 4.25 -14.28 5.93
CA LEU A 153 3.83 -14.30 4.53
C LEU A 153 4.82 -15.09 3.67
N ARG A 154 6.12 -14.79 3.76
CA ARG A 154 7.18 -15.48 3.02
C ARG A 154 7.23 -16.99 3.29
N ARG A 155 6.95 -17.42 4.52
CA ARG A 155 6.90 -18.85 4.88
C ARG A 155 5.65 -19.56 4.34
N SER A 156 4.56 -18.83 4.16
CA SER A 156 3.26 -19.38 3.80
C SER A 156 2.98 -19.34 2.30
N LEU A 157 3.57 -18.39 1.58
CA LEU A 157 3.33 -18.15 0.16
C LEU A 157 4.58 -18.52 -0.66
N PRO A 158 4.44 -19.31 -1.73
CA PRO A 158 5.58 -19.89 -2.45
C PRO A 158 6.30 -18.89 -3.37
N LYS A 159 5.57 -17.95 -3.98
CA LYS A 159 6.09 -16.95 -4.92
C LYS A 159 5.49 -15.59 -4.57
N LEU A 160 6.29 -14.71 -3.96
CA LEU A 160 5.79 -13.49 -3.35
C LEU A 160 6.73 -12.31 -3.60
N PHE A 161 6.18 -11.26 -4.20
CA PHE A 161 6.83 -9.96 -4.35
C PHE A 161 6.09 -8.94 -3.50
N VAL A 162 6.75 -8.41 -2.46
CA VAL A 162 6.18 -7.45 -1.53
C VAL A 162 6.64 -6.04 -1.90
N VAL A 163 5.70 -5.13 -2.07
CA VAL A 163 5.94 -3.68 -2.17
C VAL A 163 5.52 -3.04 -0.85
N LEU A 164 6.50 -2.72 -0.01
CA LEU A 164 6.29 -2.08 1.28
C LEU A 164 6.35 -0.56 1.13
N VAL A 165 5.24 0.12 1.32
CA VAL A 165 5.10 1.57 1.19
C VAL A 165 4.99 2.18 2.57
N GLY A 166 5.92 3.06 2.91
CA GLY A 166 5.88 3.82 4.15
C GLY A 166 4.96 5.05 4.08
N PRO A 167 5.04 5.94 5.09
CA PRO A 167 4.26 7.17 5.12
C PRO A 167 4.41 7.98 3.84
N ILE A 168 3.27 8.42 3.30
CA ILE A 168 3.23 9.18 2.06
C ILE A 168 3.77 10.60 2.32
N HIS A 169 4.59 11.10 1.39
CA HIS A 169 5.05 12.48 1.40
C HIS A 169 4.49 13.19 0.17
N VAL A 170 3.42 13.94 0.36
CA VAL A 170 2.80 14.69 -0.74
C VAL A 170 3.39 16.09 -0.73
N ALA A 171 3.99 16.50 -1.85
CA ALA A 171 4.68 17.79 -1.96
C ALA A 171 4.38 18.43 -3.32
N ARG A 172 4.57 19.76 -3.42
CA ARG A 172 4.51 20.43 -4.71
C ARG A 172 5.78 20.17 -5.49
N SER A 173 5.67 20.09 -6.82
CA SER A 173 6.85 19.97 -7.68
C SER A 173 7.82 21.15 -7.54
N SER A 174 7.33 22.38 -7.26
CA SER A 174 8.15 23.55 -6.93
C SER A 174 8.75 23.52 -5.52
N GLU A 175 8.15 22.78 -4.59
CA GLU A 175 8.45 22.87 -3.16
C GLU A 175 8.41 21.48 -2.52
N LEU A 176 9.46 20.72 -2.80
CA LEU A 176 9.61 19.32 -2.39
C LEU A 176 9.93 19.14 -0.89
N THR A 177 10.09 20.23 -0.16
CA THR A 177 10.34 20.27 1.29
C THR A 177 9.04 20.34 2.09
N LEU A 178 7.99 20.95 1.52
CA LEU A 178 6.70 21.11 2.19
C LEU A 178 5.87 19.83 2.07
N ASN A 179 5.62 19.16 3.20
CA ASN A 179 4.69 18.04 3.24
C ASN A 179 3.25 18.54 3.40
N LEU A 180 2.44 18.39 2.36
CA LEU A 180 1.06 18.84 2.27
C LEU A 180 0.12 18.08 3.22
N LEU A 181 0.53 16.91 3.72
CA LEU A 181 -0.18 16.19 4.77
C LEU A 181 -0.01 16.84 6.15
N LYS A 182 1.09 17.55 6.39
CA LYS A 182 1.42 18.12 7.72
C LYS A 182 0.26 18.92 8.33
N PRO A 183 -0.33 19.94 7.66
CA PRO A 183 -1.42 20.72 8.26
C PRO A 183 -2.74 19.94 8.43
N ARG A 184 -2.90 18.80 7.74
CA ARG A 184 -4.13 18.00 7.74
C ARG A 184 -4.10 16.87 8.79
N CYS A 185 -2.98 16.71 9.46
CA CYS A 185 -2.72 15.59 10.36
C CYS A 185 -2.77 16.05 11.83
N PRO A 186 -3.52 15.35 12.71
CA PRO A 186 -3.70 15.75 14.11
C PRO A 186 -2.40 15.98 14.88
N CYS A 187 -1.40 15.11 14.71
CA CYS A 187 -0.10 15.28 15.35
C CYS A 187 0.85 16.12 14.50
N LEU A 188 0.96 15.84 13.19
CA LEU A 188 1.96 16.53 12.36
C LEU A 188 1.76 18.05 12.30
N SER A 189 0.52 18.53 12.43
CA SER A 189 0.20 19.96 12.46
C SER A 189 0.81 20.69 13.66
N ARG A 190 1.15 19.95 14.73
CA ARG A 190 1.65 20.48 16.02
C ARG A 190 3.16 20.40 16.16
N ILE A 191 3.86 19.66 15.29
CA ILE A 191 5.32 19.49 15.37
C ILE A 191 6.07 20.44 14.44
N THR A 192 7.32 20.74 14.80
CA THR A 192 8.23 21.54 13.99
C THR A 192 8.69 20.78 12.73
N ASP A 193 9.17 21.50 11.71
CA ASP A 193 9.69 20.86 10.50
C ASP A 193 10.94 20.01 10.79
N SER A 194 11.73 20.38 11.79
CA SER A 194 12.86 19.58 12.27
C SER A 194 12.41 18.25 12.86
N GLN A 195 11.37 18.25 13.70
CA GLN A 195 10.78 17.01 14.25
C GLN A 195 10.18 16.15 13.15
N LEU A 196 9.47 16.74 12.18
CA LEU A 196 8.94 16.03 11.02
C LEU A 196 10.05 15.37 10.19
N ALA A 197 11.14 16.11 9.92
CA ALA A 197 12.28 15.58 9.17
C ALA A 197 12.97 14.42 9.93
N ASN A 198 13.09 14.52 11.25
CA ASN A 198 13.61 13.44 12.09
C ASN A 198 12.70 12.20 12.04
N LEU A 199 11.39 12.38 12.18
CA LEU A 199 10.41 11.28 12.09
C LEU A 199 10.47 10.59 10.72
N GLN A 200 10.52 11.36 9.63
CA GLN A 200 10.71 10.82 8.27
C GLN A 200 12.02 10.03 8.15
N GLN A 201 13.10 10.50 8.77
CA GLN A 201 14.37 9.80 8.76
C GLN A 201 14.29 8.47 9.53
N ILE A 202 13.58 8.43 10.66
CA ILE A 202 13.35 7.20 11.44
C ILE A 202 12.61 6.19 10.57
N TRP A 203 11.45 6.55 10.01
CA TRP A 203 10.68 5.69 9.11
C TRP A 203 11.51 5.20 7.92
N ARG A 204 12.26 6.11 7.28
CA ARG A 204 13.11 5.74 6.13
C ARG A 204 14.18 4.71 6.51
N LYS A 205 14.93 4.98 7.58
CA LYS A 205 15.98 4.06 8.05
C LYS A 205 15.39 2.69 8.38
N ALA A 206 14.27 2.69 9.07
CA ALA A 206 13.60 1.49 9.54
C ALA A 206 13.14 0.59 8.37
N LEU A 207 12.49 1.16 7.35
CA LEU A 207 12.02 0.39 6.19
C LEU A 207 13.17 -0.07 5.27
N THR A 208 14.19 0.76 5.07
CA THR A 208 15.37 0.38 4.27
C THR A 208 16.20 -0.70 4.97
N GLN A 209 16.33 -0.64 6.30
CA GLN A 209 16.98 -1.72 7.05
C GLN A 209 16.19 -3.03 6.92
N LEU A 210 14.86 -2.97 7.04
CA LEU A 210 14.01 -4.15 6.87
C LEU A 210 14.16 -4.75 5.46
N GLU A 211 14.17 -3.94 4.41
CA GLU A 211 14.43 -4.38 3.04
C GLU A 211 15.78 -5.11 2.92
N ALA A 212 16.86 -4.51 3.44
CA ALA A 212 18.20 -5.10 3.42
C ALA A 212 18.26 -6.44 4.15
N GLU A 213 17.62 -6.56 5.32
CA GLU A 213 17.56 -7.81 6.10
C GLU A 213 16.97 -8.98 5.31
N PHE A 214 15.97 -8.72 4.47
CA PHE A 214 15.34 -9.75 3.63
C PHE A 214 16.13 -10.01 2.35
N TYR A 215 16.78 -8.98 1.78
CA TYR A 215 17.65 -9.12 0.62
C TYR A 215 18.88 -9.99 0.93
N GLU A 216 19.55 -9.79 2.06
CA GLU A 216 20.71 -10.60 2.47
C GLU A 216 20.35 -12.09 2.65
N LYS A 217 19.10 -12.36 3.05
CA LYS A 217 18.57 -13.72 3.22
C LYS A 217 18.01 -14.32 1.93
N ASN A 218 18.05 -13.60 0.80
CA ASN A 218 17.37 -13.97 -0.43
C ASN A 218 17.96 -15.20 -1.12
N ASN A 219 19.26 -15.49 -0.91
CA ASN A 219 19.89 -16.70 -1.44
C ASN A 219 19.21 -18.00 -0.99
N LYS A 220 18.45 -17.98 0.11
CA LYS A 220 17.64 -19.13 0.59
C LYS A 220 16.21 -19.15 0.05
N TYR A 221 15.74 -18.07 -0.57
CA TYR A 221 14.34 -17.86 -0.97
C TYR A 221 14.26 -17.15 -2.34
N PRO A 222 14.64 -17.81 -3.45
CA PRO A 222 14.76 -17.16 -4.76
C PRO A 222 13.42 -16.64 -5.33
N THR A 223 12.30 -17.10 -4.78
CA THR A 223 10.93 -16.73 -5.18
C THR A 223 10.30 -15.69 -4.25
N PHE A 224 11.10 -15.05 -3.40
CA PHE A 224 10.66 -13.95 -2.54
C PHE A 224 11.43 -12.67 -2.88
N SER A 225 10.78 -11.53 -2.79
CA SER A 225 11.44 -10.23 -2.86
C SER A 225 10.65 -9.19 -2.09
N LEU A 226 11.34 -8.25 -1.46
CA LEU A 226 10.78 -7.14 -0.72
C LEU A 226 11.39 -5.86 -1.29
N LEU A 227 10.53 -4.93 -1.74
CA LEU A 227 10.91 -3.58 -2.18
C LEU A 227 10.31 -2.57 -1.21
N ALA A 228 11.15 -1.77 -0.55
CA ALA A 228 10.68 -0.72 0.34
C ALA A 228 10.63 0.65 -0.35
N LEU A 229 9.43 1.16 -0.58
CA LEU A 229 9.18 2.55 -0.97
C LEU A 229 9.13 3.42 0.29
N SER A 230 10.32 3.67 0.85
CA SER A 230 10.51 4.44 2.07
C SER A 230 10.27 5.95 1.91
N LYS A 231 10.09 6.41 0.67
CA LYS A 231 9.69 7.78 0.35
C LYS A 231 8.86 7.81 -0.93
N LEU A 232 7.54 7.68 -0.80
CA LEU A 232 6.64 7.97 -1.91
C LEU A 232 6.41 9.48 -1.97
N LYS A 233 7.10 10.15 -2.91
CA LYS A 233 6.86 11.55 -3.22
C LYS A 233 5.79 11.66 -4.31
N ILE A 234 4.64 12.22 -3.96
CA ILE A 234 3.64 12.60 -4.96
C ILE A 234 3.84 14.08 -5.24
N GLY A 235 4.33 14.39 -6.44
CA GLY A 235 4.58 15.74 -6.91
C GLY A 235 3.36 16.31 -7.61
N ILE A 236 2.79 17.40 -7.09
CA ILE A 236 1.67 18.10 -7.72
C ILE A 236 2.22 19.15 -8.70
N ASP A 237 1.66 19.23 -9.92
CA ASP A 237 1.94 20.36 -10.84
C ASP A 237 1.56 21.67 -10.13
N ASN A 238 2.47 22.64 -10.17
CA ASN A 238 2.28 23.94 -9.51
C ASN A 238 1.07 24.71 -10.03
N ARG A 239 0.54 24.32 -11.20
CA ARG A 239 -0.67 24.90 -11.81
C ARG A 239 -1.98 24.36 -11.23
N GLN A 240 -1.95 23.30 -10.42
CA GLN A 240 -3.15 22.70 -9.83
C GLN A 240 -3.30 23.11 -8.35
N PRO A 241 -4.53 23.45 -7.90
CA PRO A 241 -4.80 23.80 -6.51
C PRO A 241 -4.60 22.60 -5.56
N LEU A 242 -4.16 22.84 -4.33
CA LEU A 242 -3.84 21.80 -3.35
C LEU A 242 -5.08 21.00 -2.90
N GLU A 243 -6.26 21.62 -2.97
CA GLU A 243 -7.53 20.98 -2.65
C GLU A 243 -7.95 19.92 -3.69
N GLN A 244 -7.22 19.76 -4.79
CA GLN A 244 -7.55 18.75 -5.81
C GLN A 244 -7.13 17.33 -5.45
N LEU A 245 -6.23 17.08 -4.51
CA LEU A 245 -5.88 15.69 -4.13
C LEU A 245 -6.48 15.26 -2.80
N PHE A 246 -6.86 16.21 -1.95
CA PHE A 246 -7.36 15.94 -0.61
C PHE A 246 -8.78 16.46 -0.46
N LEU A 247 -9.56 15.83 0.43
CA LEU A 247 -10.77 16.46 0.95
C LEU A 247 -10.36 17.67 1.82
N SER A 248 -11.14 18.75 1.75
CA SER A 248 -10.89 19.95 2.57
C SER A 248 -10.84 19.56 4.05
N GLU A 249 -9.81 20.01 4.77
CA GLU A 249 -9.60 19.82 6.22
C GLU A 249 -9.28 18.41 6.74
N PHE A 250 -9.31 17.37 5.90
CA PHE A 250 -9.02 15.99 6.32
C PHE A 250 -7.74 15.45 5.66
N PRO A 251 -7.01 14.51 6.30
CA PRO A 251 -5.88 13.82 5.69
C PRO A 251 -6.35 12.69 4.75
N LEU A 252 -7.46 12.90 4.04
CA LEU A 252 -8.09 11.92 3.15
C LEU A 252 -7.92 12.34 1.70
N LEU A 253 -7.52 11.40 0.85
CA LEU A 253 -7.44 11.62 -0.59
C LEU A 253 -8.84 11.70 -1.19
N ASN A 254 -9.06 12.65 -2.08
CA ASN A 254 -10.29 12.71 -2.88
C ASN A 254 -10.17 11.76 -4.10
N ARG A 255 -11.14 11.81 -5.02
CA ARG A 255 -11.13 10.95 -6.22
C ARG A 255 -9.84 11.06 -7.03
N GLN A 256 -9.33 12.26 -7.23
CA GLN A 256 -8.12 12.50 -7.99
C GLN A 256 -6.87 12.07 -7.20
N GLY A 257 -6.86 12.28 -5.87
CA GLY A 257 -5.80 11.79 -4.99
C GLY A 257 -5.63 10.26 -4.99
N ASN A 258 -6.73 9.51 -5.00
CA ASN A 258 -6.70 8.03 -5.05
C ASN A 258 -6.26 7.48 -6.42
N CYS A 259 -6.16 8.30 -7.47
CA CYS A 259 -5.64 7.90 -8.78
C CYS A 259 -4.11 7.99 -8.92
N PHE A 260 -3.40 8.54 -7.92
CA PHE A 260 -1.96 8.84 -7.99
C PHE A 260 -1.11 8.06 -6.99
#